data_AF-A0A6I7QC96-F1
#
_entry.id   AF-A0A6I7QC96-F1
#
_cell.length_a   1.000
_cell.length_b   1.000
_cell.length_c   1.000
_cell.angle_alpha   90.00
_cell.angle_beta   90.00
_cell.angle_gamma   90.00
#
_symmetry.space_group_name_H-M   'P 1'
#
loop_
_entity.id
_entity.type
_entity.pdbx_description
1 polymer ?
#
loop_
_entity_poly.entity_id
_entity_poly.type
_entity_poly.pdbx_seq_one_letter_code
_entity_poly.pdbx_strand_id
1 'polypeptide(L)'
;MYKKINTRGFAILGVAFLITMFTLVSCSQVREAAYRGATSAVSEKVEQEVYRGVSSMLAGYSSAMLYQLAYTQAFLVGGYGIGMEDFEEGQGSTWRIEAGDNENRSSFTTERALLKKESDGSSWWYLRYEPEDQDAIEYEIKMSRSMSPMEMYMKHPETGEVDHHVFDDGSRDYDEEMSELEEDGFRTAYYNLDDWEEYREGTENIRIGGNSFLATILFYQGTEEEGDEDIEMRWWVTEEVPGQLVRYEMRDKKDGGGAFGEMTDLRDGYTPKFASF
;
A
#
# COMPACT_ATOMS: atom_id res chain seq x y z
N MET A 1 1.26 27.30 71.04
CA MET A 1 2.19 27.78 70.00
C MET A 1 1.79 27.07 68.71
N TYR A 2 1.01 27.72 67.84
CA TYR A 2 0.42 27.10 66.64
C TYR A 2 1.43 27.09 65.50
N LYS A 3 1.70 25.91 64.94
CA LYS A 3 2.64 25.68 63.84
C LYS A 3 1.90 25.96 62.51
N LYS A 4 2.30 27.00 61.79
CA LYS A 4 1.80 27.33 60.44
C LYS A 4 2.12 26.19 59.48
N ILE A 5 1.08 25.53 58.96
CA ILE A 5 1.19 24.58 57.83
C ILE A 5 1.29 25.41 56.55
N ASN A 6 2.35 25.17 55.78
CA ASN A 6 2.69 25.90 54.58
C ASN A 6 1.84 25.36 53.40
N THR A 7 0.79 26.07 53.01
CA THR A 7 -0.20 25.67 51.98
C THR A 7 0.27 25.84 50.54
N ARG A 8 1.58 26.00 50.29
CA ARG A 8 2.13 26.19 48.93
C ARG A 8 2.40 24.89 48.15
N GLY A 9 2.14 23.72 48.73
CA GLY A 9 2.39 22.43 48.06
C GLY A 9 1.21 21.81 47.30
N PHE A 10 -0.03 22.28 47.51
CA PHE A 10 -1.22 21.56 47.02
C PHE A 10 -1.75 22.03 45.64
N ALA A 11 -1.31 23.19 45.14
CA ALA A 11 -1.78 23.69 43.85
C ALA A 11 -1.03 23.08 42.63
N ILE A 12 0.16 22.50 42.83
CA ILE A 12 0.97 21.95 41.74
C ILE A 12 0.64 20.47 41.48
N LEU A 13 0.17 19.73 42.48
CA LEU A 13 -0.21 18.32 42.32
C LEU A 13 -1.52 18.12 41.54
N GLY A 14 -2.44 19.09 41.56
CA GLY A 14 -3.73 19.00 40.86
C GLY A 14 -3.64 19.26 39.35
N VAL A 15 -2.69 20.09 38.91
CA VAL A 15 -2.49 20.39 37.47
C VAL A 15 -1.68 19.30 36.78
N ALA A 16 -0.75 18.66 37.49
CA ALA A 16 0.00 17.52 36.97
C ALA A 16 -0.93 16.33 36.66
N PHE A 17 -1.93 16.04 37.49
CA PHE A 17 -2.82 14.89 37.29
C PHE A 17 -3.83 15.08 36.14
N LEU A 18 -4.14 16.33 35.77
CA LEU A 18 -5.09 16.66 34.70
C LEU A 18 -4.42 16.72 33.31
N ILE A 19 -3.11 16.94 33.25
CA ILE A 19 -2.31 16.89 32.01
C ILE A 19 -1.94 15.44 31.65
N THR A 20 -1.74 14.55 32.62
CA THR A 20 -1.45 13.12 32.34
C THR A 20 -2.67 12.35 31.84
N MET A 21 -3.89 12.83 32.07
CA MET A 21 -5.11 12.18 31.53
C MET A 21 -5.41 12.56 30.07
N PHE A 22 -4.81 13.62 29.54
CA PHE A 22 -4.95 14.00 28.12
C PHE A 22 -3.91 13.36 27.20
N THR A 23 -2.86 12.74 27.74
CA THR A 23 -1.81 12.05 26.95
C THR A 23 -2.04 10.55 26.79
N LEU A 24 -3.12 10.00 27.35
CA LEU A 24 -3.46 8.57 27.23
C LEU A 24 -4.61 8.29 26.25
N VAL A 25 -5.25 9.33 25.71
CA VAL A 25 -6.32 9.18 24.69
C VAL A 25 -5.77 9.35 23.27
N SER A 26 -4.53 9.84 23.11
CA SER A 26 -3.93 10.06 21.78
C SER A 26 -3.27 8.83 21.17
N CYS A 27 -2.97 7.78 21.94
CA CYS A 27 -2.33 6.58 21.38
C CYS A 27 -3.32 5.48 20.96
N SER A 28 -4.58 5.52 21.39
CA SER A 28 -5.57 4.52 20.98
C SER A 28 -6.18 4.80 19.60
N GLN A 29 -6.28 6.07 19.20
CA GLN A 29 -6.82 6.46 17.89
C GLN A 29 -5.81 6.32 16.73
N VAL A 30 -4.52 6.29 17.05
CA VAL A 30 -3.44 6.09 16.06
C VAL A 30 -3.18 4.61 15.81
N ARG A 31 -3.43 3.73 16.80
CA ARG A 31 -3.25 2.28 16.65
C ARG A 31 -4.38 1.59 15.86
N GLU A 32 -5.59 2.16 15.89
CA GLU A 32 -6.74 1.74 15.07
C GLU A 32 -6.58 2.14 13.59
N ALA A 33 -5.61 3.00 13.27
CA ALA A 33 -5.21 3.34 11.90
C ALA A 33 -4.21 2.32 11.30
N ALA A 34 -3.56 1.51 12.14
CA ALA A 34 -2.43 0.65 11.75
C ALA A 34 -2.83 -0.64 10.99
N TYR A 35 -3.90 -1.32 11.39
CA TYR A 35 -4.42 -2.52 10.69
C TYR A 35 -5.33 -2.19 9.52
N ARG A 36 -5.75 -0.94 9.48
CA ARG A 36 -6.30 -0.32 8.31
C ARG A 36 -5.33 -0.50 7.13
N GLY A 37 -4.00 -0.58 7.26
CA GLY A 37 -3.03 -0.65 6.13
C GLY A 37 -3.42 -1.35 4.81
N ALA A 38 -4.01 -2.55 4.82
CA ALA A 38 -4.49 -3.22 3.60
C ALA A 38 -5.93 -2.82 3.17
N THR A 39 -6.81 -2.46 4.11
CA THR A 39 -8.16 -1.89 3.88
C THR A 39 -8.19 -0.35 3.78
N SER A 40 -7.10 0.32 4.14
CA SER A 40 -6.91 1.77 4.26
C SER A 40 -6.01 2.29 3.19
N ALA A 41 -5.09 1.48 2.66
CA ALA A 41 -4.62 1.68 1.30
C ALA A 41 -5.82 1.91 0.34
N VAL A 42 -6.97 1.27 0.60
CA VAL A 42 -8.18 1.40 -0.22
C VAL A 42 -9.31 2.20 0.45
N SER A 43 -9.09 2.86 1.59
CA SER A 43 -10.17 3.64 2.21
C SER A 43 -10.44 4.89 1.39
N GLU A 44 -11.72 5.20 1.13
CA GLU A 44 -12.18 6.46 0.47
C GLU A 44 -11.43 7.70 0.98
N LYS A 45 -11.09 7.73 2.28
CA LYS A 45 -10.31 8.81 2.88
C LYS A 45 -8.87 8.86 2.36
N VAL A 46 -8.19 7.73 2.22
CA VAL A 46 -6.82 7.67 1.67
C VAL A 46 -6.83 7.91 0.17
N GLU A 47 -7.81 7.39 -0.57
CA GLU A 47 -7.98 7.69 -2.00
C GLU A 47 -8.16 9.20 -2.22
N GLN A 48 -9.01 9.83 -1.40
CA GLN A 48 -9.27 11.25 -1.43
C GLN A 48 -8.06 12.08 -0.96
N GLU A 49 -7.28 11.61 0.02
CA GLU A 49 -6.06 12.29 0.49
C GLU A 49 -4.89 12.13 -0.51
N VAL A 50 -4.76 10.99 -1.19
CA VAL A 50 -3.78 10.77 -2.28
C VAL A 50 -4.13 11.68 -3.45
N TYR A 51 -5.38 11.63 -3.94
CA TYR A 51 -5.78 12.46 -5.05
C TYR A 51 -5.70 13.94 -4.70
N ARG A 52 -6.15 14.36 -3.50
CA ARG A 52 -5.97 15.74 -3.05
C ARG A 52 -4.49 16.09 -2.91
N GLY A 53 -3.68 15.28 -2.27
CA GLY A 53 -2.25 15.51 -2.10
C GLY A 53 -1.51 15.68 -3.43
N VAL A 54 -1.80 14.83 -4.41
CA VAL A 54 -1.22 14.88 -5.76
C VAL A 54 -1.79 16.03 -6.60
N SER A 55 -3.10 16.28 -6.55
CA SER A 55 -3.76 17.36 -7.32
C SER A 55 -3.47 18.76 -6.79
N SER A 56 -3.11 18.89 -5.52
CA SER A 56 -3.01 20.20 -4.88
C SER A 56 -1.62 20.55 -4.36
N MET A 57 -0.66 19.60 -4.34
CA MET A 57 0.60 19.71 -3.60
C MET A 57 0.38 20.45 -2.25
N LEU A 58 -0.70 20.09 -1.54
CA LEU A 58 -1.17 20.81 -0.37
C LEU A 58 -0.10 20.78 0.72
N ALA A 59 0.17 21.95 1.30
CA ALA A 59 1.13 22.16 2.37
C ALA A 59 0.90 21.20 3.54
N GLY A 60 1.74 20.16 3.66
CA GLY A 60 1.74 19.23 4.78
C GLY A 60 2.26 17.83 4.45
N TYR A 61 1.97 17.31 3.25
CA TYR A 61 2.53 16.05 2.79
C TYR A 61 3.92 16.27 2.19
N SER A 62 4.91 15.48 2.62
CA SER A 62 6.21 15.46 1.94
C SER A 62 6.04 14.75 0.59
N SER A 63 6.83 15.15 -0.41
CA SER A 63 6.88 14.43 -1.69
C SER A 63 7.20 12.95 -1.46
N ALA A 64 8.09 12.63 -0.52
CA ALA A 64 8.41 11.27 -0.11
C ALA A 64 7.17 10.45 0.31
N MET A 65 6.24 11.05 1.06
CA MET A 65 5.00 10.36 1.46
C MET A 65 4.09 10.06 0.26
N LEU A 66 3.93 11.03 -0.66
CA LEU A 66 3.14 10.82 -1.89
C LEU A 66 3.78 9.75 -2.78
N TYR A 67 5.11 9.74 -2.83
CA TYR A 67 5.87 8.74 -3.55
C TYR A 67 5.76 7.34 -2.96
N GLN A 68 5.77 7.23 -1.62
CA GLN A 68 5.57 5.96 -0.92
C GLN A 68 4.14 5.42 -1.09
N LEU A 69 3.14 6.31 -1.08
CA LEU A 69 1.76 5.94 -1.36
C LEU A 69 1.62 5.45 -2.80
N ALA A 70 2.19 6.15 -3.77
CA ALA A 70 2.21 5.75 -5.16
C ALA A 70 2.88 4.37 -5.34
N TYR A 71 4.06 4.15 -4.74
CA TYR A 71 4.70 2.83 -4.69
C TYR A 71 3.76 1.76 -4.10
N THR A 72 3.21 1.97 -2.91
CA THR A 72 2.39 0.97 -2.22
C THR A 72 1.13 0.59 -3.02
N GLN A 73 0.45 1.57 -3.61
CA GLN A 73 -0.83 1.36 -4.30
C GLN A 73 -0.73 0.61 -5.63
N ALA A 74 0.32 0.85 -6.40
CA ALA A 74 0.48 0.19 -7.70
C ALA A 74 1.40 -1.02 -7.66
N PHE A 75 2.32 -1.10 -6.70
CA PHE A 75 3.20 -2.26 -6.58
C PHE A 75 2.61 -3.40 -5.76
N LEU A 76 1.94 -3.10 -4.63
CA LEU A 76 1.58 -4.12 -3.63
C LEU A 76 0.11 -4.53 -3.72
N VAL A 77 -0.35 -4.81 -4.95
CA VAL A 77 -1.69 -5.34 -5.18
C VAL A 77 -1.89 -6.66 -4.40
N GLY A 78 -2.82 -6.65 -3.45
CA GLY A 78 -3.18 -7.83 -2.66
C GLY A 78 -2.13 -8.33 -1.67
N GLY A 79 -1.09 -7.53 -1.36
CA GLY A 79 -0.02 -7.94 -0.44
C GLY A 79 0.85 -9.11 -0.94
N TYR A 80 0.75 -9.44 -2.23
CA TYR A 80 1.50 -10.53 -2.86
C TYR A 80 2.75 -9.97 -3.56
N GLY A 81 3.93 -10.34 -3.06
CA GLY A 81 5.21 -9.77 -3.50
C GLY A 81 6.04 -10.66 -4.44
N ILE A 82 5.51 -11.80 -4.89
CA ILE A 82 6.27 -12.81 -5.66
C ILE A 82 6.10 -12.59 -7.17
N GLY A 83 7.12 -12.97 -7.96
CA GLY A 83 7.03 -13.05 -9.42
C GLY A 83 7.17 -11.72 -10.15
N MET A 84 7.60 -10.65 -9.47
CA MET A 84 7.82 -9.35 -10.12
C MET A 84 8.95 -9.41 -11.15
N GLU A 85 9.91 -10.31 -10.95
CA GLU A 85 11.00 -10.61 -11.86
C GLU A 85 10.54 -11.27 -13.17
N ASP A 86 9.35 -11.88 -13.17
CA ASP A 86 8.76 -12.61 -14.30
C ASP A 86 8.27 -11.67 -15.41
N PHE A 87 8.10 -10.38 -15.12
CA PHE A 87 7.74 -9.40 -16.14
C PHE A 87 8.86 -9.25 -17.18
N GLU A 88 8.48 -9.29 -18.46
CA GLU A 88 9.35 -8.91 -19.57
C GLU A 88 9.31 -7.38 -19.82
N GLU A 89 10.36 -6.85 -20.46
CA GLU A 89 10.38 -5.42 -20.82
C GLU A 89 9.22 -5.10 -21.76
N GLY A 90 8.45 -4.07 -21.42
CA GLY A 90 7.25 -3.67 -22.13
C GLY A 90 5.99 -4.45 -21.74
N GLN A 91 6.04 -5.36 -20.75
CA GLN A 91 4.89 -6.12 -20.27
C GLN A 91 4.25 -5.46 -19.06
N GLY A 92 2.92 -5.53 -18.95
CA GLY A 92 2.18 -4.99 -17.81
C GLY A 92 0.80 -5.59 -17.59
N SER A 93 0.25 -5.31 -16.41
CA SER A 93 -1.03 -5.82 -15.92
C SER A 93 -1.92 -4.70 -15.39
N THR A 94 -3.22 -4.81 -15.61
CA THR A 94 -4.24 -3.90 -15.07
C THR A 94 -5.16 -4.65 -14.12
N TRP A 95 -5.50 -4.01 -13.02
CA TRP A 95 -6.23 -4.58 -11.89
C TRP A 95 -7.42 -3.70 -11.52
N ARG A 96 -8.57 -4.31 -11.27
CA ARG A 96 -9.69 -3.67 -10.59
C ARG A 96 -9.65 -4.08 -9.13
N ILE A 97 -9.70 -3.12 -8.23
CA ILE A 97 -9.69 -3.34 -6.79
C ILE A 97 -10.97 -2.74 -6.21
N GLU A 98 -11.62 -3.49 -5.33
CA GLU A 98 -12.77 -3.07 -4.53
C GLU A 98 -12.42 -3.24 -3.06
N ALA A 99 -12.68 -2.25 -2.21
CA ALA A 99 -12.61 -2.46 -0.78
C ALA A 99 -13.64 -1.64 -0.01
N GLY A 100 -13.78 -1.99 1.26
CA GLY A 100 -14.72 -1.37 2.17
C GLY A 100 -15.54 -2.41 2.90
N ASP A 101 -16.59 -1.94 3.58
CA ASP A 101 -17.53 -2.80 4.26
C ASP A 101 -18.69 -3.23 3.33
N ASN A 102 -19.71 -3.87 3.88
CA ASN A 102 -20.87 -4.31 3.08
C ASN A 102 -21.79 -3.17 2.63
N GLU A 103 -21.69 -2.00 3.25
CA GLU A 103 -22.55 -0.83 3.00
C GLU A 103 -21.84 0.23 2.15
N ASN A 104 -20.52 0.38 2.30
CA ASN A 104 -19.69 1.39 1.66
C ASN A 104 -18.48 0.72 1.00
N ARG A 105 -18.61 0.41 -0.29
CA ARG A 105 -17.49 -0.06 -1.11
C ARG A 105 -17.01 1.05 -2.03
N SER A 106 -15.71 1.26 -2.10
CA SER A 106 -15.05 2.01 -3.16
C SER A 106 -14.39 1.04 -4.13
N SER A 107 -14.16 1.50 -5.36
CA SER A 107 -13.34 0.76 -6.29
C SER A 107 -12.44 1.68 -7.11
N PHE A 108 -11.32 1.13 -7.54
CA PHE A 108 -10.34 1.81 -8.36
C PHE A 108 -9.65 0.83 -9.29
N THR A 109 -9.03 1.37 -10.34
CA THR A 109 -8.19 0.62 -11.26
C THR A 109 -6.73 0.97 -11.00
N THR A 110 -5.87 -0.03 -10.94
CA THR A 110 -4.42 0.17 -10.88
C THR A 110 -3.72 -0.61 -11.99
N GLU A 111 -2.63 -0.08 -12.48
CA GLU A 111 -1.89 -0.64 -13.60
C GLU A 111 -0.40 -0.52 -13.32
N ARG A 112 0.33 -1.59 -13.65
CA ARG A 112 1.79 -1.63 -13.55
C ARG A 112 2.38 -2.29 -14.77
N ALA A 113 3.52 -1.77 -15.22
CA ALA A 113 4.25 -2.36 -16.33
C ALA A 113 5.75 -2.18 -16.17
N LEU A 114 6.51 -3.21 -16.50
CA LEU A 114 7.96 -3.12 -16.56
C LEU A 114 8.35 -2.42 -17.86
N LEU A 115 9.02 -1.27 -17.75
CA LEU A 115 9.47 -0.51 -18.91
C LEU A 115 10.86 -0.95 -19.37
N LYS A 116 11.77 -1.22 -18.44
CA LYS A 116 13.16 -1.63 -18.75
C LYS A 116 13.86 -2.27 -17.55
N LYS A 117 14.76 -3.22 -17.81
CA LYS A 117 15.74 -3.74 -16.87
C LYS A 117 17.11 -3.11 -17.16
N GLU A 118 17.76 -2.57 -16.14
CA GLU A 118 19.10 -1.98 -16.28
C GLU A 118 20.21 -2.99 -15.97
N SER A 119 21.43 -2.72 -16.46
CA SER A 119 22.56 -3.64 -16.29
C SER A 119 23.04 -3.79 -14.83
N ASP A 120 22.74 -2.82 -13.97
CA ASP A 120 23.02 -2.89 -12.53
C ASP A 120 21.96 -3.71 -11.76
N GLY A 121 20.87 -4.10 -12.43
CA GLY A 121 19.74 -4.81 -11.86
C GLY A 121 18.67 -3.89 -11.26
N SER A 122 18.79 -2.57 -11.43
CA SER A 122 17.66 -1.66 -11.26
C SER A 122 16.66 -1.83 -12.41
N SER A 123 15.44 -1.33 -12.24
CA SER A 123 14.40 -1.44 -13.25
C SER A 123 13.47 -0.23 -13.25
N TRP A 124 13.01 0.16 -14.43
CA TRP A 124 12.02 1.22 -14.62
C TRP A 124 10.64 0.62 -14.79
N TRP A 125 9.67 1.19 -14.11
CA TRP A 125 8.28 0.75 -14.10
C TRP A 125 7.33 1.90 -14.36
N TYR A 126 6.30 1.63 -15.12
CA TYR A 126 5.14 2.49 -15.26
C TYR A 126 4.09 2.05 -14.27
N LEU A 127 3.45 3.02 -13.62
CA LEU A 127 2.40 2.81 -12.65
C LEU A 127 1.28 3.82 -12.89
N ARG A 128 0.04 3.37 -12.72
CA ARG A 128 -1.15 4.20 -12.85
C ARG A 128 -2.20 3.80 -11.83
N TYR A 129 -2.79 4.80 -11.21
CA TYR A 129 -3.87 4.65 -10.24
C TYR A 129 -5.06 5.52 -10.67
N GLU A 130 -6.24 4.92 -10.76
CA GLU A 130 -7.46 5.55 -11.28
C GLU A 130 -8.65 5.23 -10.37
N PRO A 131 -9.04 6.14 -9.46
CA PRO A 131 -10.31 6.05 -8.76
C PRO A 131 -11.50 6.16 -9.73
N GLU A 132 -12.66 5.60 -9.39
CA GLU A 132 -13.85 5.64 -10.28
C GLU A 132 -14.33 7.05 -10.66
N ASP A 133 -14.22 8.03 -9.74
CA ASP A 133 -14.78 9.37 -9.92
C ASP A 133 -13.72 10.46 -10.10
N GLN A 134 -12.47 10.10 -10.40
CA GLN A 134 -11.34 11.03 -10.44
C GLN A 134 -10.40 10.72 -11.61
N ASP A 135 -9.59 11.71 -12.01
CA ASP A 135 -8.61 11.50 -13.07
C ASP A 135 -7.50 10.55 -12.61
N ALA A 136 -6.97 9.79 -13.56
CA ALA A 136 -5.87 8.88 -13.28
C ALA A 136 -4.58 9.63 -12.92
N ILE A 137 -3.89 9.13 -11.91
CA ILE A 137 -2.54 9.54 -11.52
C ILE A 137 -1.56 8.56 -12.16
N GLU A 138 -0.60 9.08 -12.91
CA GLU A 138 0.38 8.29 -13.64
C GLU A 138 1.80 8.67 -13.21
N TYR A 139 2.65 7.66 -13.07
CA TYR A 139 4.05 7.85 -12.67
C TYR A 139 4.96 6.78 -13.29
N GLU A 140 6.24 7.11 -13.41
CA GLU A 140 7.32 6.21 -13.78
C GLU A 140 8.34 6.16 -12.67
N ILE A 141 8.65 4.98 -12.15
CA ILE A 141 9.54 4.79 -11.02
C ILE A 141 10.72 3.90 -11.41
N LYS A 142 11.92 4.29 -10.98
CA LYS A 142 13.10 3.44 -10.98
C LYS A 142 13.23 2.79 -9.62
N MET A 143 13.38 1.48 -9.60
CA MET A 143 13.62 0.72 -8.39
C MET A 143 14.97 0.03 -8.44
N SER A 144 15.60 -0.08 -7.28
CA SER A 144 16.80 -0.89 -7.09
C SER A 144 16.47 -2.38 -7.26
N ARG A 145 17.51 -3.22 -7.27
CA ARG A 145 17.34 -4.68 -7.25
C ARG A 145 16.55 -5.18 -6.03
N SER A 146 16.63 -4.46 -4.91
CA SER A 146 15.89 -4.77 -3.68
C SER A 146 14.50 -4.13 -3.64
N MET A 147 13.99 -3.66 -4.79
CA MET A 147 12.69 -3.00 -4.92
C MET A 147 12.56 -1.70 -4.14
N SER A 148 13.68 -1.07 -3.78
CA SER A 148 13.69 0.25 -3.13
C SER A 148 13.55 1.34 -4.20
N PRO A 149 12.68 2.35 -4.01
CA PRO A 149 12.53 3.43 -4.97
C PRO A 149 13.81 4.27 -5.05
N MET A 150 14.21 4.67 -6.25
CA MET A 150 15.44 5.44 -6.53
C MET A 150 15.16 6.77 -7.22
N GLU A 151 14.26 6.77 -8.19
CA GLU A 151 13.83 7.97 -8.95
C GLU A 151 12.35 7.82 -9.29
N MET A 152 11.57 8.90 -9.31
CA MET A 152 10.20 8.89 -9.82
C MET A 152 9.88 10.14 -10.63
N TYR A 153 9.20 9.94 -11.76
CA TYR A 153 8.53 10.97 -12.54
C TYR A 153 7.02 10.87 -12.32
N MET A 154 6.36 11.97 -11.98
CA MET A 154 4.92 11.99 -11.76
C MET A 154 4.28 13.11 -12.58
N LYS A 155 3.21 12.79 -13.31
CA LYS A 155 2.45 13.78 -14.05
C LYS A 155 1.37 14.37 -13.15
N HIS A 156 1.39 15.69 -12.97
CA HIS A 156 0.35 16.40 -12.26
C HIS A 156 -0.98 16.30 -13.05
N PRO A 157 -2.08 15.83 -12.44
CA PRO A 157 -3.33 15.56 -13.15
C PRO A 157 -3.93 16.85 -13.74
N GLU A 158 -3.90 17.96 -12.99
CA GLU A 158 -4.51 19.23 -13.44
C GLU A 158 -3.68 20.00 -14.48
N THR A 159 -2.36 20.11 -14.30
CA THR A 159 -1.50 20.95 -15.14
C THR A 159 -0.85 20.17 -16.28
N GLY A 160 -0.73 18.84 -16.13
CA GLY A 160 0.02 17.98 -17.04
C GLY A 160 1.54 18.14 -16.95
N GLU A 161 2.04 18.97 -16.03
CA GLU A 161 3.49 19.10 -15.77
C GLU A 161 4.02 17.79 -15.16
N VAL A 162 5.25 17.42 -15.52
CA VAL A 162 5.93 16.26 -14.97
C VAL A 162 6.90 16.74 -13.89
N ASP A 163 6.68 16.29 -12.66
CA ASP A 163 7.63 16.45 -11.56
C ASP A 163 8.62 15.28 -11.56
N HIS A 164 9.84 15.52 -11.08
CA HIS A 164 10.90 14.53 -10.96
C HIS A 164 11.52 14.57 -9.57
N HIS A 165 11.56 13.41 -8.93
CA HIS A 165 12.15 13.23 -7.63
C HIS A 165 13.21 12.13 -7.65
N VAL A 166 14.32 12.41 -6.98
CA VAL A 166 15.38 11.43 -6.71
C VAL A 166 15.33 11.15 -5.22
N PHE A 167 15.18 9.87 -4.88
CA PHE A 167 15.20 9.42 -3.49
C PHE A 167 16.64 9.41 -3.01
N ASP A 168 16.86 9.82 -1.76
CA ASP A 168 18.20 9.79 -1.16
C ASP A 168 18.65 8.32 -1.05
N ASP A 169 19.89 8.02 -1.43
CA ASP A 169 20.41 6.66 -1.61
C ASP A 169 20.67 5.89 -0.30
N GLY A 170 20.14 6.39 0.82
CA GLY A 170 20.10 5.70 2.10
C GLY A 170 21.41 5.79 2.89
N SER A 171 21.88 7.00 3.21
CA SER A 171 22.60 7.18 4.49
C SER A 171 21.66 7.23 5.71
N ARG A 172 20.35 7.25 5.49
CA ARG A 172 19.35 6.95 6.52
C ARG A 172 19.08 5.46 6.54
N ASP A 173 19.09 4.89 7.74
CA ASP A 173 18.67 3.51 7.97
C ASP A 173 17.25 3.38 7.42
N TYR A 174 17.08 2.61 6.33
CA TYR A 174 15.78 2.27 5.78
C TYR A 174 14.88 1.68 6.87
N ASP A 175 15.50 1.02 7.86
CA ASP A 175 14.88 0.52 9.08
C ASP A 175 14.28 1.63 9.95
N GLU A 176 14.89 2.83 10.03
CA GLU A 176 14.39 3.95 10.83
C GLU A 176 13.17 4.60 10.16
N GLU A 177 13.21 4.85 8.85
CA GLU A 177 12.10 5.44 8.10
C GLU A 177 10.93 4.44 7.92
N MET A 178 11.22 3.16 7.74
CA MET A 178 10.21 2.10 7.83
C MET A 178 9.66 1.99 9.26
N SER A 179 10.49 2.15 10.31
CA SER A 179 9.98 2.15 11.68
C SER A 179 9.09 3.35 11.98
N GLU A 180 9.41 4.54 11.44
CA GLU A 180 8.59 5.74 11.56
C GLU A 180 7.27 5.57 10.79
N LEU A 181 7.31 4.99 9.59
CA LEU A 181 6.09 4.65 8.84
C LEU A 181 5.26 3.56 9.55
N GLU A 182 5.90 2.54 10.12
CA GLU A 182 5.23 1.51 10.92
C GLU A 182 4.67 2.09 12.23
N GLU A 183 5.35 3.05 12.86
CA GLU A 183 4.91 3.82 14.03
C GLU A 183 3.72 4.73 13.68
N ASP A 184 3.72 5.30 12.46
CA ASP A 184 2.62 6.07 11.87
C ASP A 184 1.49 5.17 11.29
N GLY A 185 1.62 3.85 11.38
CA GLY A 185 0.57 2.87 11.05
C GLY A 185 0.62 2.29 9.64
N PHE A 186 1.66 2.56 8.86
CA PHE A 186 1.90 1.98 7.55
C PHE A 186 2.79 0.72 7.66
N ARG A 187 2.17 -0.45 7.84
CA ARG A 187 2.88 -1.74 7.78
C ARG A 187 2.59 -2.42 6.45
N THR A 188 3.59 -2.56 5.58
CA THR A 188 3.51 -3.43 4.40
C THR A 188 3.95 -4.83 4.81
N ALA A 189 3.03 -5.64 5.35
CA ALA A 189 3.32 -7.03 5.64
C ALA A 189 3.48 -7.78 4.29
N TYR A 190 4.72 -8.08 3.93
CA TYR A 190 5.03 -8.95 2.80
C TYR A 190 4.82 -10.39 3.24
N TYR A 191 3.90 -11.11 2.59
CA TYR A 191 3.83 -12.55 2.74
C TYR A 191 4.89 -13.18 1.84
N ASN A 192 6.12 -13.30 2.37
CA ASN A 192 7.09 -14.20 1.75
C ASN A 192 6.73 -15.63 2.15
N LEU A 193 5.92 -16.29 1.31
CA LEU A 193 5.48 -17.65 1.52
C LEU A 193 6.53 -18.62 0.98
N ASP A 194 7.69 -18.68 1.64
CA ASP A 194 8.80 -19.57 1.25
C ASP A 194 8.41 -21.07 1.25
N ASP A 195 7.21 -21.44 1.73
CA ASP A 195 6.59 -22.77 1.62
C ASP A 195 5.07 -22.70 1.31
N TRP A 196 4.69 -22.09 0.17
CA TRP A 196 3.29 -21.90 -0.26
C TRP A 196 2.41 -23.16 -0.30
N GLU A 197 2.99 -24.36 -0.41
CA GLU A 197 2.24 -25.62 -0.47
C GLU A 197 1.40 -25.89 0.79
N GLU A 198 1.80 -25.36 1.96
CA GLU A 198 0.99 -25.50 3.18
C GLU A 198 -0.31 -24.67 3.15
N TYR A 199 -0.35 -23.63 2.32
CA TYR A 199 -1.50 -22.74 2.14
C TYR A 199 -2.41 -23.17 0.99
N ARG A 200 -2.06 -24.22 0.24
CA ARG A 200 -2.86 -24.67 -0.91
C ARG A 200 -4.25 -25.14 -0.49
N GLU A 201 -5.29 -24.42 -0.93
CA GLU A 201 -6.70 -24.76 -0.71
C GLU A 201 -7.29 -25.53 -1.92
N GLY A 202 -6.83 -25.23 -3.14
CA GLY A 202 -7.36 -25.86 -4.35
C GLY A 202 -6.87 -25.24 -5.65
N THR A 203 -7.67 -25.39 -6.71
CA THR A 203 -7.41 -24.80 -8.03
C THR A 203 -8.71 -24.29 -8.66
N GLU A 204 -8.65 -23.21 -9.42
CA GLU A 204 -9.77 -22.60 -10.13
C GLU A 204 -9.36 -22.09 -11.51
N ASN A 205 -10.26 -22.16 -12.50
CA ASN A 205 -10.04 -21.51 -13.78
C ASN A 205 -10.44 -20.04 -13.70
N ILE A 206 -9.47 -19.14 -13.83
CA ILE A 206 -9.66 -17.68 -13.82
C ILE A 206 -9.57 -17.15 -15.26
N ARG A 207 -10.40 -16.15 -15.59
CA ARG A 207 -10.38 -15.51 -16.91
C ARG A 207 -9.83 -14.09 -16.78
N ILE A 208 -8.84 -13.77 -17.60
CA ILE A 208 -8.30 -12.41 -17.73
C ILE A 208 -8.43 -12.04 -19.21
N GLY A 209 -9.19 -10.99 -19.50
CA GLY A 209 -9.56 -10.65 -20.86
C GLY A 209 -10.16 -11.84 -21.63
N GLY A 210 -9.52 -12.22 -22.74
CA GLY A 210 -9.93 -13.36 -23.57
C GLY A 210 -9.30 -14.71 -23.19
N ASN A 211 -8.38 -14.73 -22.22
CA ASN A 211 -7.59 -15.90 -21.85
C ASN A 211 -8.15 -16.57 -20.58
N SER A 212 -7.82 -17.85 -20.40
CA SER A 212 -8.22 -18.64 -19.23
C SER A 212 -7.00 -19.33 -18.66
N PHE A 213 -6.82 -19.23 -17.34
CA PHE A 213 -5.65 -19.75 -16.62
C PHE A 213 -6.11 -20.67 -15.49
N LEU A 214 -5.36 -21.76 -15.25
CA LEU A 214 -5.60 -22.61 -14.10
C LEU A 214 -4.79 -22.06 -12.91
N ALA A 215 -5.45 -21.37 -11.99
CA ALA A 215 -4.82 -20.80 -10.81
C ALA A 215 -4.89 -21.75 -9.62
N THR A 216 -3.82 -21.81 -8.83
CA THR A 216 -3.83 -22.39 -7.49
C THR A 216 -4.41 -21.39 -6.51
N ILE A 217 -5.27 -21.85 -5.61
CA ILE A 217 -5.82 -21.06 -4.51
C ILE A 217 -4.94 -21.27 -3.28
N LEU A 218 -4.41 -20.18 -2.75
CA LEU A 218 -3.72 -20.13 -1.46
C LEU A 218 -4.64 -19.49 -0.44
N PHE A 219 -4.72 -20.07 0.75
CA PHE A 219 -5.54 -19.60 1.86
C PHE A 219 -4.70 -19.42 3.10
N TYR A 220 -4.78 -18.23 3.67
CA TYR A 220 -4.17 -17.88 4.94
C TYR A 220 -5.26 -17.38 5.90
N GLN A 221 -5.20 -17.83 7.14
CA GLN A 221 -6.01 -17.30 8.23
C GLN A 221 -5.09 -16.90 9.37
N GLY A 222 -5.11 -15.62 9.72
CA GLY A 222 -4.34 -15.07 10.82
C GLY A 222 -5.24 -14.70 12.00
N THR A 223 -4.84 -15.11 13.20
CA THR A 223 -5.40 -14.62 14.47
C THR A 223 -4.24 -14.12 15.31
N GLU A 224 -4.24 -12.85 15.71
CA GLU A 224 -3.21 -12.33 16.62
C GLU A 224 -3.50 -12.74 18.09
N GLU A 225 -2.47 -13.07 18.86
CA GLU A 225 -2.61 -13.41 20.29
C GLU A 225 -2.97 -12.21 21.19
N GLU A 226 -2.68 -10.98 20.76
CA GLU A 226 -2.98 -9.74 21.49
C GLU A 226 -3.98 -8.81 20.78
N GLY A 227 -4.38 -9.19 19.55
CA GLY A 227 -5.35 -8.49 18.73
C GLY A 227 -6.62 -9.32 18.62
N ASP A 228 -7.76 -8.66 18.66
CA ASP A 228 -9.05 -9.33 18.65
C ASP A 228 -9.45 -9.72 17.20
N GLU A 229 -8.59 -9.52 16.20
CA GLU A 229 -8.90 -9.59 14.76
C GLU A 229 -8.68 -10.98 14.14
N ASP A 230 -9.59 -11.38 13.25
CA ASP A 230 -9.61 -12.66 12.53
C ASP A 230 -9.68 -12.34 11.03
N ILE A 231 -8.52 -12.38 10.37
CA ILE A 231 -8.36 -12.04 8.94
C ILE A 231 -8.26 -13.32 8.13
N GLU A 232 -9.03 -13.40 7.05
CA GLU A 232 -8.89 -14.41 6.00
C GLU A 232 -8.34 -13.78 4.73
N MET A 233 -7.30 -14.39 4.16
CA MET A 233 -6.74 -14.01 2.88
C MET A 233 -6.75 -15.19 1.92
N ARG A 234 -7.13 -14.93 0.66
CA ARG A 234 -7.02 -15.85 -0.45
C ARG A 234 -6.27 -15.19 -1.60
N TRP A 235 -5.37 -15.96 -2.21
CA TRP A 235 -4.68 -15.56 -3.43
C TRP A 235 -4.89 -16.64 -4.50
N TRP A 236 -5.18 -16.22 -5.72
CA TRP A 236 -5.19 -17.08 -6.89
C TRP A 236 -3.92 -16.80 -7.68
N VAL A 237 -3.06 -17.82 -7.77
CA VAL A 237 -1.72 -17.70 -8.35
C VAL A 237 -1.52 -18.68 -9.50
N THR A 238 -0.81 -18.27 -10.55
CA THR A 238 -0.41 -19.11 -11.69
C THR A 238 0.92 -18.62 -12.24
N GLU A 239 1.83 -19.55 -12.57
CA GLU A 239 3.11 -19.23 -13.23
C GLU A 239 2.94 -18.76 -14.69
N GLU A 240 1.74 -18.89 -15.26
CA GLU A 240 1.43 -18.47 -16.63
C GLU A 240 1.24 -16.96 -16.79
N VAL A 241 1.19 -16.21 -15.69
CA VAL A 241 0.98 -14.76 -15.66
C VAL A 241 2.15 -14.11 -14.90
N PRO A 242 2.79 -13.06 -15.44
CA PRO A 242 3.88 -12.38 -14.75
C PRO A 242 3.39 -11.75 -13.44
N GLY A 243 4.17 -11.86 -12.37
CA GLY A 243 3.72 -11.50 -11.02
C GLY A 243 2.84 -12.55 -10.33
N GLN A 244 2.50 -13.63 -11.04
CA GLN A 244 1.79 -14.85 -10.63
C GLN A 244 0.37 -14.67 -10.08
N LEU A 245 0.08 -13.60 -9.35
CA LEU A 245 -1.23 -13.28 -8.83
C LEU A 245 -2.18 -12.92 -9.96
N VAL A 246 -3.39 -13.47 -9.94
CA VAL A 246 -4.48 -13.12 -10.86
C VAL A 246 -5.74 -12.63 -10.15
N ARG A 247 -5.91 -12.98 -8.88
CA ARG A 247 -7.01 -12.54 -8.02
C ARG A 247 -6.58 -12.61 -6.56
N TYR A 248 -7.11 -11.74 -5.72
CA TYR A 248 -7.02 -11.88 -4.27
C TYR A 248 -8.31 -11.48 -3.58
N GLU A 249 -8.47 -11.96 -2.37
CA GLU A 249 -9.56 -11.63 -1.47
C GLU A 249 -9.03 -11.56 -0.04
N MET A 250 -9.31 -10.46 0.63
CA MET A 250 -9.03 -10.24 2.04
C MET A 250 -10.35 -9.93 2.74
N ARG A 251 -10.63 -10.61 3.84
CA ARG A 251 -11.84 -10.41 4.64
C ARG A 251 -11.48 -10.25 6.11
N ASP A 252 -12.05 -9.22 6.72
CA ASP A 252 -12.18 -9.09 8.17
C ASP A 252 -13.44 -9.82 8.62
N LYS A 253 -13.30 -10.83 9.48
CA LYS A 253 -14.43 -11.65 9.92
C LYS A 253 -15.30 -11.00 11.00
N LYS A 254 -14.82 -9.94 11.63
CA LYS A 254 -15.59 -9.26 12.68
C LYS A 254 -16.58 -8.29 12.08
N ASP A 255 -16.07 -7.42 11.20
CA ASP A 255 -16.85 -6.31 10.67
C ASP A 255 -17.35 -6.60 9.24
N GLY A 256 -16.93 -7.71 8.65
CA GLY A 256 -17.36 -8.17 7.32
C GLY A 256 -16.85 -7.31 6.17
N GLY A 257 -15.95 -6.36 6.46
CA GLY A 257 -15.23 -5.59 5.46
C GLY A 257 -14.06 -6.35 4.85
N GLY A 258 -13.49 -5.80 3.79
CA GLY A 258 -12.42 -6.48 3.08
C GLY A 258 -11.90 -5.72 1.88
N ALA A 259 -10.96 -6.33 1.18
CA ALA A 259 -10.46 -5.87 -0.11
C ALA A 259 -10.39 -7.04 -1.09
N PHE A 260 -10.75 -6.77 -2.33
CA PHE A 260 -10.84 -7.75 -3.40
C PHE A 260 -10.15 -7.14 -4.61
N GLY A 261 -9.33 -7.92 -5.30
CA GLY A 261 -8.73 -7.46 -6.54
C GLY A 261 -8.68 -8.56 -7.57
N GLU A 262 -8.94 -8.19 -8.81
CA GLU A 262 -8.91 -9.09 -9.97
C GLU A 262 -8.12 -8.44 -11.10
N MET A 263 -7.22 -9.20 -11.70
CA MET A 263 -6.53 -8.76 -12.90
C MET A 263 -7.53 -8.75 -14.06
N THR A 264 -7.66 -7.59 -14.71
CA THR A 264 -8.62 -7.37 -15.80
C THR A 264 -7.95 -7.44 -17.17
N ASP A 265 -6.65 -7.12 -17.25
CA ASP A 265 -5.89 -7.12 -18.49
C ASP A 265 -4.42 -7.50 -18.27
N LEU A 266 -3.84 -8.13 -19.29
CA LEU A 266 -2.41 -8.43 -19.40
C LEU A 266 -2.00 -8.09 -20.84
N ARG A 267 -1.04 -7.17 -20.99
CA ARG A 267 -0.64 -6.68 -22.31
C ARG A 267 0.83 -6.34 -22.40
N ASP A 268 1.31 -6.36 -23.63
CA ASP A 268 2.67 -5.97 -24.01
C ASP A 268 2.69 -4.61 -24.71
N GLY A 269 3.89 -4.11 -25.00
CA GLY A 269 4.10 -2.88 -25.76
C GLY A 269 4.06 -1.61 -24.92
N TYR A 270 4.23 -1.72 -23.61
CA TYR A 270 4.44 -0.55 -22.75
C TYR A 270 5.73 0.16 -23.13
N THR A 271 5.62 1.49 -23.21
CA THR A 271 6.74 2.36 -23.54
C THR A 271 6.77 3.55 -22.59
N PRO A 272 7.91 4.21 -22.47
CA PRO A 272 8.08 5.36 -21.59
C PRO A 272 7.16 6.52 -21.99
N LYS A 273 6.55 7.18 -21.02
CA LYS A 273 5.62 8.31 -21.16
C LYS A 273 6.23 9.64 -20.69
N PHE A 274 7.06 9.64 -19.65
CA PHE A 274 7.53 10.89 -19.02
C PHE A 274 9.00 11.19 -19.27
N ALA A 275 9.57 10.60 -20.33
CA ALA A 275 10.99 10.68 -20.65
C ALA A 275 11.90 10.17 -19.52
N SER A 276 11.43 9.18 -18.73
CA SER A 276 12.35 8.23 -18.11
C SER A 276 13.28 7.64 -19.18
N PHE A 277 14.40 7.05 -18.76
CA PHE A 277 15.55 6.53 -19.55
C PHE A 277 16.76 7.46 -19.71
#